data_AF-A0A2E4YNS7-F1
#
_entry.id   AF-A0A2E4YNS7-F1
#
_cell.length_a   1.000
_cell.length_b   1.000
_cell.length_c   1.000
_cell.angle_alpha   90.00
_cell.angle_beta   90.00
_cell.angle_gamma   90.00
#
_symmetry.space_group_name_H-M   'P 1'
#
loop_
_entity.id
_entity.type
_entity.pdbx_description
1 polymer ?
#
loop_
_entity_poly.entity_id
_entity_poly.type
_entity_poly.pdbx_seq_one_letter_code
_entity_poly.pdbx_strand_id
1 'polypeptide(L)'
;MKKDRTIKILLAVIAINLSLISLNQLNIFPKAFANTAISTELKPQEFGLVPLNEDGTISVRIENSDVVDVNVHAFKGKDFFEALPVFIMNK
;
A
#
# COMPACT_ATOMS: atom_id res chain seq x y z
N MET A 1 17.02 -27.32 41.26
CA MET A 1 16.80 -28.59 40.50
C MET A 1 15.38 -28.79 40.00
N LYS A 2 14.32 -28.78 40.83
CA LYS A 2 12.93 -28.97 40.35
C LYS A 2 12.42 -27.77 39.54
N LYS A 3 12.68 -26.55 40.02
CA LYS A 3 12.33 -25.27 39.35
C LYS A 3 12.93 -25.19 37.93
N ASP A 4 14.18 -25.63 37.78
CA ASP A 4 14.91 -25.57 36.51
C ASP A 4 14.32 -26.52 35.47
N ARG A 5 13.83 -27.70 35.88
CA ARG A 5 13.13 -28.62 34.99
C ARG A 5 11.78 -28.07 34.54
N THR A 6 11.00 -27.51 35.47
CA THR A 6 9.69 -26.91 35.15
C THR A 6 9.82 -25.75 34.18
N ILE A 7 10.81 -24.86 34.38
CA ILE A 7 11.06 -23.72 33.48
C ILE A 7 11.48 -24.22 32.09
N LYS A 8 12.36 -25.23 32.01
CA LYS A 8 12.79 -25.81 30.73
C LYS A 8 11.62 -26.45 29.96
N ILE A 9 10.73 -27.15 30.66
CA ILE A 9 9.52 -27.74 30.06
C ILE A 9 8.60 -26.64 29.54
N LEU A 10 8.34 -25.61 30.35
CA LEU A 10 7.53 -24.46 29.93
C LEU A 10 8.14 -23.75 28.71
N LEU A 11 9.46 -23.55 28.71
CA LEU A 11 10.20 -22.94 27.60
C LEU A 11 10.09 -23.77 26.32
N ALA A 12 10.15 -25.10 26.43
CA ALA A 12 9.99 -25.98 25.28
C ALA A 12 8.57 -25.89 24.69
N VAL A 13 7.54 -25.84 25.54
CA VAL A 13 6.15 -25.73 25.10
C VAL A 13 5.89 -24.40 24.38
N ILE A 14 6.37 -23.27 24.91
CA ILE A 14 6.20 -21.98 24.25
C ILE A 14 6.99 -21.91 22.93
N ALA A 15 8.18 -22.49 22.86
CA ALA A 15 9.01 -22.50 21.66
C ALA A 15 8.35 -23.31 20.52
N ILE A 16 7.72 -24.44 20.85
CA ILE A 16 6.97 -25.26 19.88
C ILE A 16 5.80 -24.46 19.31
N ASN A 17 4.98 -23.84 20.18
CA ASN A 17 3.84 -23.05 19.72
C ASN A 17 4.26 -21.86 18.87
N LEU A 18 5.32 -21.14 19.28
CA LEU A 18 5.83 -20.01 18.53
C LEU A 18 6.41 -20.42 17.17
N SER A 19 7.09 -21.57 17.11
CA SER A 19 7.60 -22.13 15.86
C SER A 19 6.46 -22.42 14.88
N LEU A 20 5.37 -23.07 15.34
CA LEU A 20 4.20 -23.36 14.50
C LEU A 20 3.54 -22.07 13.95
N ILE A 21 3.41 -21.04 14.78
CA ILE A 21 2.86 -19.74 14.37
C ILE A 21 3.79 -19.06 13.36
N SER A 22 5.10 -19.09 13.61
CA SER A 22 6.11 -18.50 12.73
C SER A 22 6.14 -19.19 11.36
N LEU A 23 6.00 -20.52 11.30
CA LEU A 23 5.87 -21.26 10.03
C LEU A 23 4.63 -20.86 9.23
N ASN A 24 3.51 -20.53 9.88
CA ASN A 24 2.31 -20.03 9.20
C ASN A 24 2.44 -18.57 8.70
N GLN A 25 3.29 -17.77 9.35
CA GLN A 25 3.53 -16.36 9.01
C GLN A 25 4.64 -16.19 7.98
N LEU A 26 5.62 -17.09 7.97
CA LEU A 26 6.56 -17.25 6.89
C LEU A 26 5.74 -17.67 5.66
N ASN A 27 5.43 -16.72 4.79
CA ASN A 27 4.79 -16.93 3.49
C ASN A 27 5.73 -17.71 2.54
N ILE A 28 6.22 -18.88 2.96
CA ILE A 28 7.11 -19.78 2.20
C ILE A 28 6.44 -20.17 0.89
N PHE A 29 5.11 -20.30 0.93
CA PHE A 29 4.28 -20.34 -0.26
C PHE A 29 3.67 -18.95 -0.49
N PRO A 30 4.01 -18.26 -1.58
CA PRO A 30 3.37 -17.00 -1.92
C PRO A 30 1.88 -17.27 -2.12
N LYS A 31 1.05 -16.66 -1.28
CA LYS A 31 -0.40 -16.63 -1.51
C LYS A 31 -0.60 -15.79 -2.77
N ALA A 32 -0.95 -16.45 -3.87
CA ALA A 32 -1.35 -15.75 -5.08
C ALA A 32 -2.65 -15.00 -4.75
N PHE A 33 -2.55 -13.68 -4.57
CA PHE A 33 -3.71 -12.80 -4.55
C PHE A 33 -4.26 -12.71 -5.98
N ALA A 34 -4.81 -13.81 -6.49
CA ALA A 34 -5.64 -13.76 -7.68
C ALA A 34 -6.93 -13.05 -7.26
N ASN A 35 -7.09 -11.81 -7.73
CA ASN A 35 -8.35 -11.10 -7.67
C ASN A 35 -9.40 -12.00 -8.34
N THR A 36 -10.20 -12.68 -7.53
CA THR A 36 -11.37 -13.41 -8.03
C THR A 36 -12.23 -12.34 -8.68
N ALA A 37 -12.53 -12.49 -9.97
CA ALA A 37 -13.34 -11.52 -10.69
C ALA A 37 -14.68 -11.34 -9.96
N ILE A 38 -14.79 -10.27 -9.17
CA ILE A 38 -16.03 -9.88 -8.52
C ILE A 38 -16.82 -9.12 -9.58
N SER A 39 -17.86 -9.78 -10.04
CA SER A 39 -18.95 -9.24 -10.83
C SER A 39 -19.47 -7.93 -10.24
N THR A 40 -19.37 -6.87 -11.04
CA THR A 40 -20.36 -5.79 -11.20
C THR A 40 -21.05 -5.26 -9.94
N GLU A 41 -20.35 -4.40 -9.20
CA GLU A 41 -20.91 -3.12 -8.71
C GLU A 41 -19.79 -2.08 -8.76
N LEU A 42 -19.90 -1.11 -9.67
CA LEU A 42 -18.96 0.00 -9.84
C LEU A 42 -19.05 0.93 -8.61
N LYS A 43 -18.41 0.55 -7.51
CA LYS A 43 -17.84 1.56 -6.60
C LYS A 43 -16.77 2.32 -7.38
N PRO A 44 -16.62 3.65 -7.18
CA PRO A 44 -15.50 4.38 -7.77
C PRO A 44 -14.22 3.67 -7.36
N GLN A 45 -13.53 3.09 -8.34
CA GLN A 45 -12.30 2.38 -8.12
C GLN A 45 -11.24 3.45 -7.81
N GLU A 46 -10.98 3.68 -6.53
CA GLU A 46 -10.07 4.74 -6.05
C GLU A 46 -8.61 4.54 -6.48
N PHE A 47 -8.29 3.40 -7.10
CA PHE A 47 -6.95 3.10 -7.60
C PHE A 47 -7.05 2.46 -8.99
N GLY A 48 -6.82 3.27 -10.02
CA GLY A 48 -6.57 2.81 -11.38
C GLY A 48 -5.07 2.64 -11.62
N LEU A 49 -4.67 1.60 -12.36
CA LEU A 49 -3.30 1.50 -12.86
C LEU A 49 -3.12 2.59 -13.93
N VAL A 50 -2.30 3.59 -13.64
CA VAL A 50 -1.97 4.67 -14.58
C VAL A 50 -0.65 4.31 -15.27
N PRO A 51 -0.59 4.32 -16.61
CA PRO A 51 0.65 4.05 -17.32
C PRO A 51 1.69 5.14 -17.02
N LEU A 52 2.92 4.71 -16.70
CA LEU A 52 4.07 5.59 -16.55
C LEU A 52 4.72 5.81 -17.92
N ASN A 53 5.16 7.04 -18.16
CA ASN A 53 6.05 7.37 -19.26
C ASN A 53 7.45 6.75 -19.02
N GLU A 54 8.30 6.72 -20.04
CA GLU A 54 9.67 6.16 -19.94
C GLU A 54 10.55 6.87 -18.89
N ASP A 55 10.26 8.15 -18.62
CA ASP A 55 10.93 8.97 -17.60
C ASP A 55 10.31 8.83 -16.20
N GLY A 56 9.30 7.97 -16.03
CA GLY A 56 8.57 7.75 -14.78
C GLY A 56 7.52 8.81 -14.46
N THR A 57 7.25 9.75 -15.37
CA THR A 57 6.18 10.75 -15.21
C THR A 57 4.81 10.20 -15.59
N ILE A 58 3.76 10.92 -15.19
CA ILE A 58 2.37 10.63 -15.58
C ILE A 58 1.81 11.86 -16.31
N SER A 59 1.25 11.64 -17.49
CA SER A 59 0.55 12.67 -18.27
C SER A 59 -0.94 12.35 -18.34
N VAL A 60 -1.79 13.25 -17.81
CA VAL A 60 -3.25 13.09 -17.82
C VAL A 60 -3.87 14.19 -18.66
N ARG A 61 -4.83 13.81 -19.52
CA ARG A 61 -5.69 14.75 -20.25
C ARG A 61 -7.06 14.75 -19.60
N ILE A 62 -7.49 15.90 -19.09
CA ILE A 62 -8.81 16.10 -18.48
C ILE A 62 -9.69 16.77 -19.54
N GLU A 63 -10.64 16.04 -20.13
CA GLU A 63 -11.48 16.56 -21.22
C GLU A 63 -12.73 17.31 -20.74
N ASN A 64 -13.24 16.96 -19.55
CA ASN A 64 -14.44 17.59 -19.00
C ASN A 64 -14.35 17.70 -17.48
N SER A 65 -14.02 18.89 -16.98
CA SER A 65 -13.98 19.21 -15.56
C SER A 65 -14.21 20.70 -15.36
N ASP A 66 -15.20 21.05 -14.55
CA ASP A 66 -15.48 22.44 -14.17
C ASP A 66 -14.49 22.95 -13.12
N VAL A 67 -14.03 22.06 -12.23
CA VAL A 67 -13.08 22.35 -11.14
C VAL A 67 -12.17 21.13 -10.96
N VAL A 68 -10.86 21.36 -10.99
CA VAL A 68 -9.85 20.35 -10.67
C VAL A 68 -9.24 20.68 -9.32
N ASP A 69 -9.48 19.83 -8.32
CA ASP A 69 -8.80 19.91 -7.03
C ASP A 69 -7.48 19.12 -7.12
N VAL A 70 -6.37 19.79 -6.83
CA VAL A 70 -5.03 19.20 -6.88
C VAL A 70 -4.27 19.52 -5.60
N ASN A 71 -3.65 18.50 -5.02
CA ASN A 71 -2.73 18.68 -3.89
C ASN A 71 -1.29 18.63 -4.40
N VAL A 72 -0.64 19.80 -4.47
CA VAL A 72 0.75 19.93 -4.94
C VAL A 72 1.68 19.92 -3.75
N HIS A 73 2.48 18.86 -3.62
CA HIS A 73 3.47 18.75 -2.54
C HIS A 73 4.74 19.57 -2.82
N ALA A 74 5.20 19.56 -4.08
CA ALA A 74 6.44 20.23 -4.47
C ALA A 74 6.40 20.71 -5.93
N PHE A 75 7.13 21.78 -6.22
CA PHE A 75 7.36 22.25 -7.58
C PHE A 75 8.83 22.58 -7.80
N LYS A 76 9.43 22.01 -8.86
CA LYS A 76 10.86 22.16 -9.18
C LYS A 76 11.79 21.88 -7.99
N GLY A 77 11.48 20.84 -7.21
CA GLY A 77 12.29 20.41 -6.07
C GLY A 77 12.17 21.29 -4.82
N LYS A 78 11.13 22.12 -4.73
CA LYS A 78 10.81 22.88 -3.51
C LYS A 78 9.47 22.45 -2.96
N ASP A 79 9.47 22.07 -1.70
CA ASP A 79 8.26 21.66 -0.98
C ASP A 79 7.43 22.87 -0.56
N PHE A 80 6.13 22.67 -0.50
CA PHE A 80 5.18 23.66 0.00
C PHE A 80 4.52 23.15 1.28
N PHE A 81 4.50 24.00 2.30
CA PHE A 81 3.93 23.67 3.62
C PHE A 81 2.55 24.31 3.83
N GLU A 82 2.08 25.08 2.86
CA GLU A 82 0.83 25.85 2.92
C GLU A 82 0.03 25.68 1.62
N ALA A 83 -1.28 25.96 1.67
CA ALA A 83 -2.16 25.90 0.51
C ALA A 83 -1.79 26.98 -0.51
N LEU A 84 -1.38 26.57 -1.70
CA LEU A 84 -1.05 27.47 -2.80
C LEU A 84 -2.13 27.45 -3.88
N PRO A 85 -2.70 28.60 -4.26
CA PRO A 85 -3.60 28.67 -5.41
C PRO A 85 -2.82 28.41 -6.69
N VAL A 86 -3.23 27.39 -7.46
CA VAL A 86 -2.66 27.06 -8.77
C VAL A 86 -3.61 27.53 -9.86
N PHE A 87 -3.11 28.42 -10.73
CA PHE A 87 -3.85 28.88 -11.91
C PHE A 87 -3.39 28.10 -13.14
N ILE A 88 -4.24 27.20 -13.63
CA ILE A 88 -3.98 26.46 -14.86
C ILE A 88 -4.46 27.33 -16.03
N MET A 89 -3.52 27.88 -16.81
CA MET A 89 -3.84 28.62 -18.02
C MET A 89 -4.05 27.62 -19.17
N ASN A 90 -5.25 27.59 -19.74
CA ASN A 90 -5.47 26.95 -21.03
C ASN A 90 -4.93 27.86 -22.13
N LYS A 91 -4.14 27.30 -23.05
CA LYS A 91 -3.60 28.03 -24.20
C LYS A 91 -4.49 27.84 -25.42
#